data_AF-A0A4V3HAQ8-F1
#
_entry.id   AF-A0A4V3HAQ8-F1
#
_cell.length_a   1.000
_cell.length_b   1.000
_cell.length_c   1.000
_cell.angle_alpha   90.00
_cell.angle_beta   90.00
_cell.angle_gamma   90.00
#
_symmetry.space_group_name_H-M   'P 1'
#
loop_
_entity.id
_entity.type
_entity.pdbx_description
1 polymer ?
#
loop_
_entity_poly.entity_id
_entity_poly.type
_entity_poly.pdbx_seq_one_letter_code
_entity_poly.pdbx_strand_id
1 'polypeptide(L)'
;MKTSVKTGIHALVASFIICAMPAAAWAAPKGSADEAIAMTKRAVAMIKADGKEKAFAAIADPANTSFHDRDLYIYVYDMNGVTLAHGNNPKMVGKNLIDLKDNEGKTVIKSLIATASTPAGRGWVDFKWPNPLTKVVEQKSGYIERVDNMIVGSGIYK
;
A
#
# COMPACT_ATOMS: atom_id res chain seq x y z
N MET A 1 -50.81 -48.19 46.77
CA MET A 1 -49.47 -48.81 46.93
C MET A 1 -48.89 -48.98 45.53
N LYS A 2 -47.75 -48.32 45.22
CA LYS A 2 -46.65 -48.69 44.28
C LYS A 2 -47.06 -49.14 42.84
N THR A 3 -46.53 -48.70 41.70
CA THR A 3 -45.24 -48.11 41.24
C THR A 3 -45.37 -47.92 39.71
N SER A 4 -45.15 -46.74 39.13
CA SER A 4 -43.95 -46.33 38.36
C SER A 4 -43.15 -47.44 37.64
N VAL A 5 -42.93 -47.33 36.32
CA VAL A 5 -41.66 -46.85 35.70
C VAL A 5 -41.77 -46.90 34.16
N LYS A 6 -41.22 -45.86 33.52
CA LYS A 6 -41.18 -45.57 32.07
C LYS A 6 -40.08 -46.37 31.35
N THR A 7 -40.36 -46.85 30.15
CA THR A 7 -39.39 -47.47 29.24
C THR A 7 -38.51 -46.41 28.59
N GLY A 8 -37.19 -46.53 28.76
CA GLY A 8 -36.18 -45.60 28.23
C GLY A 8 -35.82 -45.89 26.77
N ILE A 9 -35.81 -44.84 25.95
CA ILE A 9 -35.22 -44.85 24.61
C ILE A 9 -33.75 -44.48 24.74
N HIS A 10 -32.91 -45.33 24.15
CA HIS A 10 -31.47 -45.18 24.04
C HIS A 10 -31.14 -44.07 23.04
N ALA A 11 -30.35 -43.07 23.46
CA ALA A 11 -29.70 -42.14 22.54
C ALA A 11 -28.19 -42.19 22.79
N LEU A 12 -27.49 -42.96 21.97
CA LEU A 12 -26.03 -43.00 21.90
C LEU A 12 -25.56 -41.71 21.23
N VAL A 13 -25.07 -40.74 22.00
CA VAL A 13 -24.46 -39.52 21.47
C VAL A 13 -23.00 -39.81 21.15
N ALA A 14 -22.68 -40.00 19.87
CA ALA A 14 -21.30 -40.06 19.39
C ALA A 14 -20.74 -38.64 19.32
N SER A 15 -19.87 -38.27 20.27
CA SER A 15 -19.12 -37.02 20.22
C SER A 15 -18.08 -37.07 19.10
N PHE A 16 -18.38 -36.41 17.98
CA PHE A 16 -17.38 -36.00 17.00
C PHE A 16 -16.57 -34.83 17.58
N ILE A 17 -15.36 -35.10 18.03
CA ILE A 17 -14.38 -34.05 18.32
C ILE A 17 -13.90 -33.52 16.97
N ILE A 18 -14.50 -32.42 16.52
CA ILE A 18 -13.96 -31.63 15.41
C ILE A 18 -12.75 -30.89 15.96
N CYS A 19 -11.57 -31.44 15.70
CA CYS A 19 -10.31 -30.74 15.92
C CYS A 19 -10.24 -29.59 14.90
N ALA A 20 -10.71 -28.40 15.30
CA ALA A 20 -10.53 -27.18 14.52
C ALA A 20 -9.04 -26.82 14.54
N MET A 21 -8.29 -27.25 13.52
CA MET A 21 -6.93 -26.74 13.32
C MET A 21 -7.04 -25.27 12.93
N PRO A 22 -6.34 -24.35 13.62
CA PRO A 22 -6.28 -22.96 13.17
C PRO A 22 -5.55 -22.94 11.83
N ALA A 23 -6.25 -22.56 10.77
CA ALA A 23 -5.60 -22.18 9.53
C ALA A 23 -4.76 -20.94 9.83
N ALA A 24 -3.44 -21.13 9.94
CA ALA A 24 -2.51 -20.01 9.92
C ALA A 24 -2.72 -19.32 8.56
N ALA A 25 -3.35 -18.15 8.59
CA ALA A 25 -3.47 -17.32 7.40
C ALA A 25 -2.06 -16.91 6.98
N TRP A 26 -1.51 -17.57 5.96
CA TRP A 26 -0.28 -17.14 5.32
C TRP A 26 -0.55 -15.78 4.68
N ALA A 27 -0.12 -14.71 5.37
CA ALA A 27 -0.08 -13.39 4.74
C ALA A 27 0.88 -13.45 3.56
N ALA A 28 0.42 -13.03 2.38
CA ALA A 28 1.31 -12.88 1.23
C ALA A 28 2.49 -11.96 1.64
N PRO A 29 3.73 -12.27 1.20
CA PRO A 29 4.89 -11.45 1.56
C PRO A 29 4.69 -10.01 1.08
N LYS A 30 5.12 -9.02 1.86
CA LYS A 30 5.13 -7.59 1.46
C LYS A 30 6.02 -7.39 0.22
N GLY A 31 5.79 -6.29 -0.50
CA GLY A 31 6.65 -5.86 -1.60
C GLY A 31 8.08 -5.61 -1.15
N SER A 32 9.03 -5.94 -2.01
CA SER A 32 10.47 -5.78 -1.78
C SER A 32 11.01 -4.44 -2.31
N ALA A 33 12.21 -4.07 -1.86
CA ALA A 33 12.86 -2.83 -2.28
C ALA A 33 13.13 -2.80 -3.79
N ASP A 34 13.53 -3.94 -4.36
CA ASP A 34 13.81 -4.07 -5.79
C ASP A 34 12.55 -3.93 -6.63
N GLU A 35 11.43 -4.51 -6.18
CA GLU A 35 10.12 -4.37 -6.83
C GLU A 35 9.63 -2.91 -6.80
N ALA A 36 9.80 -2.21 -5.67
CA ALA A 36 9.45 -0.80 -5.55
C ALA A 36 10.28 0.08 -6.52
N ILE A 37 11.61 -0.14 -6.60
CA ILE A 37 12.48 0.55 -7.55
C ILE A 37 12.04 0.25 -8.99
N ALA A 38 11.78 -1.02 -9.32
CA ALA A 38 11.35 -1.43 -10.64
C ALA A 38 9.99 -0.81 -11.02
N MET A 39 9.05 -0.72 -10.09
CA MET A 39 7.76 -0.06 -10.31
C MET A 39 7.93 1.45 -10.56
N THR A 40 8.73 2.14 -9.74
CA THR A 40 9.04 3.57 -9.95
C THR A 40 9.65 3.82 -11.32
N LYS A 41 10.65 3.02 -11.72
CA LYS A 41 11.29 3.16 -13.03
C LYS A 41 10.35 2.91 -14.20
N ARG A 42 9.43 1.94 -14.08
CA ARG A 42 8.39 1.71 -15.08
C ARG A 42 7.46 2.92 -15.23
N ALA A 43 7.04 3.54 -14.12
CA ALA A 43 6.20 4.72 -14.15
C ALA A 43 6.93 5.92 -14.77
N VAL A 44 8.20 6.12 -14.41
CA VAL A 44 9.07 7.14 -15.02
C VAL A 44 9.22 6.92 -16.53
N ALA A 45 9.44 5.68 -16.96
CA ALA A 45 9.57 5.35 -18.38
C ALA A 45 8.27 5.64 -19.14
N MET A 46 7.12 5.25 -18.59
CA MET A 46 5.81 5.52 -19.21
C MET A 46 5.52 7.03 -19.28
N ILE A 47 5.84 7.81 -18.25
CA ILE A 47 5.69 9.28 -18.29
C ILE A 47 6.52 9.88 -19.43
N LYS A 48 7.74 9.40 -19.64
CA LYS A 48 8.64 9.90 -20.70
C LYS A 48 8.22 9.47 -22.10
N ALA A 49 7.73 8.25 -22.26
CA ALA A 49 7.37 7.68 -23.56
C ALA A 49 5.96 8.09 -24.01
N ASP A 50 4.98 8.00 -23.10
CA ASP A 50 3.56 8.10 -23.41
C ASP A 50 2.92 9.39 -22.88
N GLY A 51 3.65 10.15 -22.07
CA GLY A 51 3.19 11.39 -21.45
C GLY A 51 2.41 11.19 -20.16
N LYS A 52 2.19 12.31 -19.46
CA LYS A 52 1.62 12.35 -18.10
C LYS A 52 0.19 11.81 -18.05
N GLU A 53 -0.65 12.19 -18.99
CA GLU A 53 -2.07 11.82 -18.99
C GLU A 53 -2.25 10.29 -19.03
N LYS A 54 -1.60 9.62 -20.00
CA LYS A 54 -1.63 8.16 -20.13
C LYS A 54 -1.02 7.46 -18.92
N ALA A 55 0.13 7.95 -18.44
CA ALA A 55 0.77 7.36 -17.27
C ALA A 55 -0.08 7.49 -16.00
N PHE A 56 -0.70 8.66 -15.77
CA PHE A 56 -1.52 8.90 -14.59
C PHE A 56 -2.81 8.09 -14.62
N ALA A 57 -3.44 7.93 -15.80
CA ALA A 57 -4.58 7.03 -15.96
C ALA A 57 -4.20 5.58 -15.64
N ALA A 58 -3.04 5.12 -16.13
CA ALA A 58 -2.55 3.77 -15.84
C ALA A 58 -2.20 3.57 -14.35
N ILE A 59 -1.63 4.57 -13.69
CA ILE A 59 -1.36 4.55 -12.24
C ILE A 59 -2.67 4.53 -11.44
N ALA A 60 -3.69 5.25 -11.90
CA ALA A 60 -4.98 5.35 -11.22
C ALA A 60 -5.84 4.09 -11.35
N ASP A 61 -5.57 3.23 -12.33
CA ASP A 61 -6.29 1.98 -12.54
C ASP A 61 -5.80 0.87 -11.57
N PRO A 62 -6.59 0.46 -10.57
CA PRO A 62 -6.19 -0.57 -9.62
C PRO A 62 -6.06 -1.97 -10.24
N ALA A 63 -6.61 -2.20 -11.44
CA ALA A 63 -6.44 -3.45 -12.17
C ALA A 63 -5.09 -3.54 -12.89
N ASN A 64 -4.37 -2.42 -13.02
CA ASN A 64 -3.09 -2.38 -13.71
C ASN A 64 -1.96 -2.93 -12.83
N THR A 65 -1.66 -4.21 -12.99
CA THR A 65 -0.59 -4.92 -12.25
C THR A 65 0.81 -4.37 -12.52
N SER A 66 0.99 -3.46 -13.49
CA SER A 66 2.26 -2.77 -13.67
C SER A 66 2.51 -1.74 -12.56
N PHE A 67 1.46 -1.18 -11.96
CA PHE A 67 1.55 -0.12 -10.95
C PHE A 67 0.83 -0.43 -9.64
N HIS A 68 0.34 -1.67 -9.51
CA HIS A 68 -0.30 -2.21 -8.31
C HIS A 68 0.13 -3.65 -8.09
N ASP A 69 0.78 -3.94 -6.97
CA ASP A 69 1.15 -5.29 -6.55
C ASP A 69 1.18 -5.34 -5.02
N ARG A 70 0.27 -6.11 -4.41
CA ARG A 70 0.12 -6.22 -2.95
C ARG A 70 0.04 -4.84 -2.28
N ASP A 71 1.09 -4.42 -1.58
CA ASP A 71 1.21 -3.14 -0.89
C ASP A 71 2.00 -2.07 -1.68
N LEU A 72 2.53 -2.42 -2.85
CA LEU A 72 3.21 -1.52 -3.77
C LEU A 72 2.21 -0.81 -4.67
N TYR A 73 2.37 0.52 -4.75
CA TYR A 73 1.63 1.38 -5.66
C TYR A 73 2.46 2.62 -5.99
N ILE A 74 2.13 3.31 -7.08
CA ILE A 74 2.78 4.57 -7.46
C ILE A 74 2.06 5.78 -6.86
N TYR A 75 2.83 6.76 -6.40
CA TYR A 75 2.38 8.11 -6.10
C TYR A 75 3.18 9.12 -6.91
N VAL A 76 2.52 10.22 -7.29
CA VAL A 76 3.11 11.32 -8.03
C VAL A 76 2.72 12.65 -7.38
N TYR A 77 3.71 13.46 -7.07
CA TYR A 77 3.55 14.83 -6.57
C TYR A 77 4.24 15.82 -7.49
N ASP A 78 3.77 17.06 -7.58
CA ASP A 78 4.58 18.14 -8.10
C ASP A 78 5.55 18.66 -7.02
N MET A 79 6.49 19.52 -7.42
CA MET A 79 7.47 20.11 -6.49
C MET A 79 6.87 21.16 -5.53
N ASN A 80 5.58 21.49 -5.64
CA ASN A 80 4.83 22.35 -4.72
C ASN A 80 3.97 21.54 -3.72
N GLY A 81 4.03 20.20 -3.81
CA GLY A 81 3.31 19.27 -2.95
C GLY A 81 1.88 18.95 -3.39
N VAL A 82 1.46 19.32 -4.60
CA VAL A 82 0.18 18.91 -5.16
C VAL A 82 0.27 17.46 -5.61
N THR A 83 -0.71 16.64 -5.20
CA THR A 83 -0.82 15.25 -5.64
C THR A 83 -1.34 15.20 -7.07
N LEU A 84 -0.54 14.67 -8.00
CA LEU A 84 -0.90 14.55 -9.41
C LEU A 84 -1.51 13.19 -9.76
N ALA A 85 -1.03 12.12 -9.11
CA ALA A 85 -1.58 10.78 -9.21
C ALA A 85 -1.30 9.99 -7.92
N HIS A 86 -2.18 9.08 -7.54
CA HIS A 86 -1.97 8.22 -6.38
C HIS A 86 -2.72 6.89 -6.54
N GLY A 87 -2.00 5.81 -6.81
CA GLY A 87 -2.58 4.51 -7.14
C GLY A 87 -3.51 3.97 -6.04
N ASN A 88 -3.13 4.06 -4.78
CA ASN A 88 -3.95 3.53 -3.68
C ASN A 88 -5.06 4.48 -3.17
N ASN A 89 -4.96 5.80 -3.40
CA ASN A 89 -5.86 6.77 -2.76
C ASN A 89 -6.18 7.93 -3.73
N PRO A 90 -7.11 7.71 -4.66
CA PRO A 90 -7.48 8.73 -5.66
C PRO A 90 -8.06 10.00 -5.02
N LYS A 91 -8.59 9.94 -3.78
CA LYS A 91 -9.10 11.11 -3.06
C LYS A 91 -8.01 12.12 -2.65
N MET A 92 -6.74 11.78 -2.83
CA MET A 92 -5.62 12.71 -2.61
C MET A 92 -5.32 13.56 -3.84
N VAL A 93 -5.69 13.11 -5.04
CA VAL A 93 -5.39 13.83 -6.30
C VAL A 93 -5.98 15.23 -6.27
N GLY A 94 -5.18 16.23 -6.67
CA GLY A 94 -5.52 17.65 -6.65
C GLY A 94 -5.32 18.35 -5.31
N LYS A 95 -5.05 17.62 -4.21
CA LYS A 95 -4.76 18.24 -2.90
C LYS A 95 -3.30 18.62 -2.80
N ASN A 96 -3.06 19.81 -2.26
CA ASN A 96 -1.73 20.20 -1.79
C ASN A 96 -1.49 19.59 -0.39
N LEU A 97 -0.47 18.74 -0.30
CA LEU A 97 -0.10 18.02 0.92
C LEU A 97 1.27 18.48 1.46
N ILE A 98 1.75 19.66 1.07
CA ILE A 98 3.09 20.17 1.44
C ILE A 98 3.31 20.22 2.95
N ASP A 99 2.25 20.51 3.72
CA ASP A 99 2.29 20.57 5.20
C ASP A 99 1.79 19.29 5.88
N LEU A 100 1.54 18.23 5.12
CA LEU A 100 1.16 16.94 5.69
C LEU A 100 2.28 16.41 6.59
N LYS A 101 1.90 16.16 7.85
CA LYS A 101 2.76 15.50 8.83
C LYS A 101 2.27 14.09 9.05
N ASP A 102 3.21 13.15 9.18
CA ASP A 102 2.88 11.83 9.71
C ASP A 102 2.69 11.88 11.24
N ASN A 103 2.37 10.73 11.84
CA ASN A 103 2.08 10.62 13.27
C ASN A 103 3.27 10.95 14.19
N GLU A 104 4.47 11.11 13.64
CA GLU A 104 5.69 11.52 14.38
C GLU A 104 6.08 12.98 14.08
N GLY A 105 5.25 13.71 13.34
CA GLY A 105 5.46 15.11 13.01
C GLY A 105 6.36 15.34 11.80
N LYS A 106 6.81 14.28 11.10
CA LYS A 106 7.65 14.42 9.91
C LYS A 106 6.84 15.00 8.76
N THR A 107 7.37 16.04 8.13
CA THR A 107 6.76 16.64 6.92
C THR A 107 7.07 15.77 5.70
N VAL A 108 6.14 14.87 5.36
CA VAL A 108 6.37 13.79 4.39
C VAL A 108 6.72 14.36 3.03
N ILE A 109 5.87 15.24 2.49
CA ILE A 109 6.02 15.77 1.13
C ILE A 109 7.24 16.69 0.99
N LYS A 110 7.51 17.53 1.99
CA LYS A 110 8.75 18.33 2.05
C LYS A 110 10.00 17.45 2.05
N SER A 111 9.97 16.31 2.74
CA SER A 111 11.09 15.36 2.73
C SER A 111 11.29 14.73 1.35
N LEU A 112 10.21 14.37 0.64
CA LEU A 112 10.30 13.87 -0.73
C LEU A 112 10.89 14.93 -1.68
N ILE A 113 10.42 16.18 -1.57
CA ILE A 113 10.92 17.32 -2.35
C ILE A 113 12.40 17.56 -2.09
N ALA A 114 12.85 17.49 -0.83
CA ALA A 114 14.25 17.66 -0.47
C ALA A 114 15.12 16.60 -1.18
N THR A 115 14.71 15.32 -1.17
CA THR A 115 15.42 14.24 -1.88
C THR A 115 15.39 14.44 -3.40
N ALA A 116 14.24 14.81 -3.96
CA ALA A 116 14.09 15.08 -5.40
C ALA A 116 14.94 16.28 -5.88
N SER A 117 15.18 17.24 -4.99
CA SER A 117 15.98 18.45 -5.25
C SER A 117 17.49 18.23 -5.20
N THR A 118 17.94 17.06 -4.73
CA THR A 118 19.37 16.71 -4.78
C THR A 118 19.86 16.59 -6.22
N PRO A 119 21.18 16.72 -6.48
CA PRO A 119 21.74 16.50 -7.82
C PRO A 119 21.44 15.11 -8.39
N ALA A 120 21.33 14.09 -7.52
CA ALA A 120 20.95 12.75 -7.94
C ALA A 120 19.49 12.66 -8.39
N GLY A 121 18.62 13.55 -7.89
CA GLY A 121 17.19 13.60 -8.22
C GLY A 121 16.42 12.34 -7.79
N ARG A 122 16.99 11.49 -6.95
CA ARG A 122 16.41 10.21 -6.56
C ARG A 122 16.93 9.74 -5.22
N GLY A 123 16.18 8.86 -4.54
CA GLY A 123 16.63 8.27 -3.28
C GLY A 123 15.48 7.68 -2.46
N TRP A 124 15.82 7.19 -1.28
CA TRP A 124 14.87 6.64 -0.32
C TRP A 124 14.51 7.66 0.75
N VAL A 125 13.24 7.70 1.14
CA VAL A 125 12.73 8.54 2.23
C VAL A 125 11.85 7.72 3.15
N ASP A 126 12.18 7.72 4.43
CA ASP A 126 11.41 7.02 5.46
C ASP A 126 10.30 7.91 6.03
N PHE A 127 9.08 7.40 6.18
CA PHE A 127 7.95 8.11 6.76
C PHE A 127 6.87 7.11 7.22
N LYS A 128 5.92 7.55 8.05
CA LYS A 128 4.76 6.72 8.38
C LYS A 128 3.61 6.96 7.41
N TRP A 129 2.97 5.87 6.95
CA TRP A 129 1.86 5.93 6.01
C TRP A 129 0.85 4.80 6.23
N PRO A 130 -0.46 4.99 5.95
CA PRO A 130 -1.41 3.89 5.96
C PRO A 130 -1.03 2.81 4.95
N ASN A 131 -0.94 1.56 5.42
CA ASN A 131 -0.75 0.39 4.56
C ASN A 131 -2.05 0.11 3.78
N PRO A 132 -1.98 -0.08 2.45
CA PRO A 132 -3.17 -0.27 1.63
C PRO A 132 -3.93 -1.55 1.95
N LEU A 133 -3.26 -2.57 2.48
CA LEU A 133 -3.85 -3.88 2.80
C LEU A 133 -4.43 -3.89 4.21
N THR A 134 -3.66 -3.45 5.21
CA THR A 134 -4.07 -3.52 6.63
C THR A 134 -4.82 -2.29 7.12
N LYS A 135 -4.71 -1.16 6.40
CA LYS A 135 -5.19 0.18 6.79
C LYS A 135 -4.53 0.76 8.05
N VAL A 136 -3.55 0.07 8.62
CA VAL A 136 -2.77 0.53 9.77
C VAL A 136 -1.67 1.48 9.30
N VAL A 137 -1.39 2.52 10.09
CA VAL A 137 -0.24 3.40 9.84
C VAL A 137 1.04 2.66 10.23
N GLU A 138 1.88 2.39 9.25
CA GLU A 138 3.11 1.62 9.39
C GLU A 138 4.31 2.43 8.91
N GLN A 139 5.52 2.00 9.28
CA GLN A 139 6.76 2.58 8.75
C GLN A 139 6.87 2.22 7.26
N LYS A 140 7.09 3.22 6.42
CA LYS A 140 7.32 3.06 4.98
C LYS A 140 8.65 3.67 4.58
N SER A 141 9.34 3.03 3.64
CA SER A 141 10.47 3.60 2.91
C SER A 141 10.06 3.81 1.46
N GLY A 142 9.99 5.05 1.00
CA GLY A 142 9.62 5.40 -0.38
C GLY A 142 10.84 5.69 -1.25
N TYR A 143 11.02 4.95 -2.34
CA TYR A 143 11.97 5.27 -3.40
C TYR A 143 11.34 6.23 -4.39
N ILE A 144 12.01 7.36 -4.63
CA ILE A 144 11.53 8.39 -5.54
C ILE A 144 12.55 8.69 -6.63
N GLU A 145 12.06 9.10 -7.79
CA GLU A 145 12.82 9.74 -8.85
C GLU A 145 12.12 11.03 -9.29
N ARG A 146 12.90 12.09 -9.55
CA ARG A 146 12.44 13.35 -10.11
C ARG A 146 12.33 13.24 -11.63
N VAL A 147 11.18 13.63 -12.16
CA VAL A 147 10.91 13.77 -13.60
C VAL A 147 10.35 15.16 -13.82
N ASP A 148 11.12 16.01 -14.50
CA ASP A 148 10.82 17.44 -14.65
C ASP A 148 10.54 18.12 -13.29
N ASN A 149 9.34 18.66 -13.13
CA ASN A 149 8.83 19.29 -11.90
C ASN A 149 7.93 18.34 -11.09
N MET A 150 8.16 17.03 -11.18
CA MET A 150 7.38 16.00 -10.50
C MET A 150 8.28 15.01 -9.78
N ILE A 151 7.72 14.41 -8.74
CA ILE A 151 8.29 13.32 -7.96
C ILE A 151 7.44 12.10 -8.25
N VAL A 152 8.06 11.01 -8.72
CA VAL A 152 7.42 9.73 -8.97
C VAL A 152 8.01 8.71 -8.01
N GLY A 153 7.18 7.93 -7.32
CA GLY A 153 7.72 6.94 -6.38
C GLY A 153 6.77 5.82 -6.01
N SER A 154 7.38 4.79 -5.43
CA SER A 154 6.75 3.64 -4.77
C SER A 154 7.57 3.32 -3.52
N GLY A 155 7.08 2.46 -2.64
CA GLY A 155 7.80 2.17 -1.41
C GLY A 155 7.29 0.93 -0.69
N ILE A 156 8.14 0.44 0.22
CA ILE A 156 7.93 -0.78 0.99
C ILE A 156 7.49 -0.44 2.41
N TYR A 157 6.60 -1.25 2.96
CA TYR A 157 6.22 -1.18 4.37
C TYR A 157 7.11 -2.12 5.19
N LYS A 158 7.57 -1.66 6.36
CA LYS A 158 8.40 -2.45 7.29
C LYS A 158 7.50 -3.27 8.21
#